data_AF-A0A949D6T8-F1
#
_entry.id   AF-A0A949D6T8-F1
#
_cell.length_a   1.000
_cell.length_b   1.000
_cell.length_c   1.000
_cell.angle_alpha   90.00
_cell.angle_beta   90.00
_cell.angle_gamma   90.00
#
_symmetry.space_group_name_H-M   'P 1'
#
loop_
_entity.id
_entity.type
_entity.pdbx_description
1 polymer ?
#
loop_
_entity_poly.entity_id
_entity_poly.type
_entity_poly.pdbx_seq_one_letter_code
_entity_poly.pdbx_strand_id
1 'polypeptide(L)'
;MLGNLQTFLNNLALMTCALAIGASWVASIVSPNCSFDKLTGARADGHVRELIHRTSPQLGFLMAVAGGLFLFASSLIAGIISLVAAFGFYATRMMLAPKEGKNAPGVRTRRKEQRGTSVALSLTFTGASLIAAILGLFGF
;
A
#
# COMPACT_ATOMS: atom_id res chain seq x y z
N MET A 1 31.45 3.61 14.61
CA MET A 1 30.65 4.51 13.73
C MET A 1 29.69 3.74 12.83
N LEU A 2 30.13 2.68 12.14
CA LEU A 2 29.27 1.84 11.27
C LEU A 2 28.03 1.27 11.99
N GLY A 3 28.16 0.77 13.22
CA GLY A 3 27.01 0.25 13.99
C GLY A 3 25.94 1.31 14.27
N ASN A 4 26.32 2.52 14.70
CA ASN A 4 25.36 3.62 14.92
C ASN A 4 24.65 4.04 13.62
N LEU A 5 25.35 3.99 12.49
CA LEU A 5 24.76 4.28 11.18
C LEU A 5 23.75 3.21 10.77
N GLN A 6 24.06 1.92 10.97
CA GLN A 6 23.12 0.81 10.73
C GLN A 6 21.87 0.92 11.60
N THR A 7 22.03 1.22 12.89
CA THR A 7 20.88 1.42 13.80
C THR A 7 20.03 2.61 13.38
N PHE A 8 20.66 3.73 12.98
CA PHE A 8 19.94 4.90 12.48
C PHE A 8 19.14 4.58 11.21
N LEU A 9 19.75 3.90 10.24
CA LEU A 9 19.10 3.51 8.99
C LEU A 9 17.96 2.51 9.22
N ASN A 10 18.13 1.54 10.12
CA ASN A 10 17.07 0.60 10.49
C ASN A 10 15.88 1.34 11.14
N ASN A 11 16.13 2.23 12.10
CA ASN A 11 15.07 3.04 12.71
C ASN A 11 14.35 3.92 11.68
N LEU A 12 15.08 4.52 10.74
CA LEU A 12 14.48 5.30 9.65
C LEU A 12 13.61 4.42 8.75
N ALA A 13 14.07 3.21 8.43
CA ALA A 13 13.31 2.22 7.67
C ALA A 13 12.00 1.84 8.39
N LEU A 14 12.08 1.57 9.70
CA LEU A 14 10.93 1.28 10.54
C LEU A 14 9.91 2.42 10.56
N MET A 15 10.38 3.67 10.68
CA MET A 15 9.50 4.85 10.61
C MET A 15 8.81 4.95 9.25
N THR A 16 9.53 4.72 8.15
CA THR A 16 8.93 4.73 6.80
C THR A 16 7.91 3.61 6.60
N CYS A 17 8.15 2.41 7.15
CA CYS A 17 7.16 1.34 7.15
C CYS A 17 5.92 1.70 7.99
N ALA A 18 6.10 2.26 9.19
CA ALA A 18 5.00 2.68 10.06
C ALA A 18 4.11 3.74 9.38
N LEU A 19 4.73 4.70 8.67
CA LEU A 19 4.00 5.69 7.87
C LEU A 19 3.21 5.03 6.73
N ALA A 20 3.82 4.09 6.01
CA ALA A 20 3.14 3.37 4.93
C ALA A 20 1.94 2.56 5.45
N ILE A 21 2.11 1.84 6.57
CA ILE A 21 1.04 1.08 7.24
C ILE A 21 -0.10 1.99 7.69
N GLY A 22 0.24 3.11 8.36
CA GLY A 22 -0.77 4.05 8.84
C GLY A 22 -1.56 4.68 7.69
N ALA A 23 -0.86 5.12 6.65
CA ALA A 23 -1.49 5.70 5.46
C ALA A 23 -2.34 4.68 4.70
N SER A 24 -1.89 3.41 4.59
CA SER A 24 -2.66 2.37 3.92
C SER A 24 -3.92 1.98 4.71
N TRP A 25 -3.87 1.98 6.05
CA TRP A 25 -5.03 1.77 6.91
C TRP A 25 -6.10 2.85 6.69
N VAL A 26 -5.70 4.12 6.66
CA VAL A 26 -6.62 5.24 6.40
C VAL A 26 -7.23 5.15 4.99
N ALA A 27 -6.42 4.82 3.98
CA ALA A 27 -6.88 4.71 2.60
C ALA A 27 -7.80 3.50 2.36
N SER A 28 -7.60 2.38 3.07
CA SER A 28 -8.32 1.13 2.82
C SER A 28 -9.48 0.84 3.78
N ILE A 29 -9.52 1.46 4.96
CA ILE A 29 -10.52 1.19 6.01
C ILE A 29 -11.28 2.46 6.41
N VAL A 30 -10.58 3.50 6.85
CA VAL A 30 -11.24 4.70 7.40
C VAL A 30 -11.98 5.45 6.30
N SER A 31 -11.30 5.74 5.19
CA SER A 31 -11.88 6.54 4.11
C SER A 31 -13.03 5.86 3.37
N PRO A 32 -13.06 4.53 3.14
CA PRO A 32 -14.26 3.89 2.59
C PRO A 32 -15.43 3.94 3.56
N ASN A 33 -15.22 3.67 4.86
CA ASN A 33 -16.29 3.71 5.86
C ASN A 33 -16.94 5.09 5.91
N CYS A 34 -16.15 6.16 6.00
CA CYS A 34 -16.68 7.53 5.98
C CYS A 34 -17.33 7.90 4.65
N SER A 35 -16.87 7.33 3.52
CA SER A 35 -17.45 7.58 2.21
C SER A 35 -18.82 6.92 2.06
N PHE A 36 -19.01 5.68 2.55
CA PHE A 36 -20.30 4.99 2.50
C PHE A 36 -21.34 5.58 3.45
N ASP A 37 -20.91 6.22 4.54
CA ASP A 37 -21.82 6.92 5.45
C ASP A 37 -22.40 8.20 4.84
N LYS A 38 -21.64 8.89 3.96
CA LYS A 38 -22.00 10.23 3.45
C LYS A 38 -22.41 10.25 1.98
N LEU A 39 -22.07 9.23 1.19
CA LEU A 39 -22.33 9.19 -0.24
C LEU A 39 -23.22 8.01 -0.62
N THR A 40 -23.99 8.17 -1.70
CA THR A 40 -24.69 7.05 -2.33
C THR A 40 -23.68 6.00 -2.79
N GLY A 41 -24.00 4.70 -2.65
CA GLY A 41 -23.06 3.61 -2.85
C GLY A 41 -22.27 3.66 -4.17
N ALA A 42 -22.91 4.06 -5.27
CA ALA A 42 -22.24 4.20 -6.56
C ALA A 42 -21.22 5.37 -6.64
N ARG A 43 -21.43 6.46 -5.88
CA ARG A 43 -20.49 7.59 -5.79
C ARG A 43 -19.37 7.29 -4.80
N ALA A 44 -19.69 6.63 -3.67
CA ALA A 44 -18.70 6.17 -2.70
C ALA A 44 -17.71 5.18 -3.34
N ASP A 45 -18.20 4.23 -4.13
CA ASP A 45 -17.36 3.25 -4.84
C ASP A 45 -16.35 3.93 -5.78
N GLY A 46 -16.78 4.96 -6.53
CA GLY A 46 -15.90 5.74 -7.40
C GLY A 46 -14.85 6.52 -6.61
N HIS A 47 -15.24 7.15 -5.51
CA HIS A 47 -14.33 7.90 -4.64
C HIS A 47 -13.25 6.99 -4.04
N VAL A 48 -13.63 5.84 -3.46
CA VAL A 48 -12.69 4.89 -2.85
C VAL A 48 -11.71 4.33 -3.88
N ARG A 49 -12.20 3.99 -5.07
CA ARG A 49 -11.34 3.48 -6.14
C ARG A 49 -10.30 4.52 -6.57
N GLU A 50 -10.73 5.75 -6.78
CA GLU A 50 -9.84 6.86 -7.15
C GLU A 50 -8.83 7.14 -6.04
N LEU A 51 -9.28 7.11 -4.79
CA LEU A 51 -8.42 7.31 -3.64
C LEU A 51 -7.31 6.26 -3.56
N ILE A 52 -7.66 4.96 -3.64
CA ILE A 52 -6.67 3.87 -3.62
C ILE A 52 -5.74 3.97 -4.82
N HIS A 53 -6.27 4.22 -6.02
CA HIS A 53 -5.45 4.38 -7.22
C HIS A 53 -4.44 5.53 -7.08
N ARG A 54 -4.84 6.64 -6.44
CA ARG A 54 -3.99 7.81 -6.21
C ARG A 54 -3.05 7.71 -5.03
N THR A 55 -3.28 6.83 -4.05
CA THR A 55 -2.40 6.66 -2.87
C THR A 55 -1.46 5.47 -2.99
N SER A 56 -1.85 4.47 -3.76
CA SER A 56 -1.08 3.25 -4.02
C SER A 56 0.37 3.49 -4.49
N PRO A 57 0.69 4.36 -5.47
CA PRO A 57 2.08 4.60 -5.85
C PRO A 57 2.92 5.28 -4.75
N GLN A 58 2.33 6.12 -3.91
CA GLN A 58 3.01 6.79 -2.79
C GLN A 58 3.35 5.78 -1.70
N LEU A 59 2.43 4.87 -1.39
CA LEU A 59 2.69 3.73 -0.49
C LEU A 59 3.80 2.84 -1.05
N GLY A 60 3.76 2.54 -2.35
CA GLY A 60 4.80 1.79 -3.03
C GLY A 60 6.17 2.48 -2.95
N PHE A 61 6.21 3.80 -3.13
CA PHE A 61 7.42 4.59 -2.99
C PHE A 61 7.98 4.54 -1.56
N LEU A 62 7.13 4.74 -0.54
CA LEU A 62 7.55 4.65 0.87
C LEU A 62 8.13 3.28 1.20
N MET A 63 7.52 2.20 0.72
CA MET A 63 8.03 0.84 0.92
C MET A 63 9.34 0.58 0.15
N ALA A 64 9.52 1.17 -1.04
CA ALA A 64 10.78 1.07 -1.77
C ALA A 64 11.92 1.81 -1.06
N VAL A 65 11.64 2.99 -0.49
CA VAL A 65 12.59 3.73 0.36
C VAL A 65 12.93 2.92 1.61
N ALA A 66 11.92 2.36 2.29
CA ALA A 66 12.13 1.49 3.44
C ALA A 66 13.03 0.29 3.10
N GLY A 67 12.82 -0.33 1.93
CA GLY A 67 13.65 -1.43 1.46
C GLY A 67 15.08 -1.06 1.18
N GLY A 68 15.31 0.09 0.54
CA GLY A 68 16.66 0.64 0.40
C GLY A 68 17.34 0.81 1.76
N LEU A 69 16.65 1.42 2.71
CA LEU A 69 17.16 1.67 4.06
C LEU A 69 17.47 0.37 4.82
N PHE A 70 16.59 -0.64 4.75
CA PHE A 70 16.83 -1.95 5.38
C PHE A 70 18.03 -2.69 4.76
N LEU A 71 18.19 -2.63 3.44
CA LEU A 71 19.34 -3.23 2.76
C LEU A 71 20.66 -2.57 3.18
N PHE A 72 20.69 -1.24 3.28
CA PHE A 72 21.87 -0.51 3.79
C PHE A 72 22.11 -0.74 5.30
N ALA A 73 21.05 -1.04 6.05
CA ALA A 73 21.13 -1.40 7.47
C ALA A 73 21.50 -2.87 7.73
N SER A 74 21.72 -3.68 6.68
CA SER A 74 22.03 -5.12 6.74
C SER A 74 20.88 -6.03 7.21
N SER A 75 19.63 -5.55 7.23
CA SER A 75 18.43 -6.36 7.47
C SER A 75 17.84 -6.84 6.14
N LEU A 76 18.45 -7.90 5.60
CA LEU A 76 18.17 -8.41 4.25
C LEU A 76 16.73 -8.87 4.09
N ILE A 77 16.15 -9.56 5.08
CA ILE A 77 14.82 -10.15 4.96
C ILE A 77 13.76 -9.05 5.00
N ALA A 78 13.86 -8.11 5.96
CA ALA A 78 13.00 -6.92 6.00
C ALA A 78 13.10 -6.09 4.70
N GLY A 79 14.32 -5.94 4.17
CA GLY A 79 14.56 -5.27 2.88
C GLY A 79 13.81 -5.93 1.73
N ILE A 80 13.97 -7.24 1.54
CA ILE A 80 13.29 -7.99 0.46
C ILE A 80 11.77 -7.90 0.59
N ILE A 81 11.23 -8.10 1.79
CA ILE A 81 9.77 -8.09 2.00
C ILE A 81 9.20 -6.70 1.77
N SER A 82 9.91 -5.63 2.16
CA SER A 82 9.46 -4.27 1.88
C SER A 82 9.48 -3.96 0.38
N LEU A 83 10.44 -4.48 -0.40
CA LEU A 83 10.45 -4.35 -1.86
C LEU A 83 9.31 -5.15 -2.52
N VAL A 84 9.00 -6.33 -2.00
CA VAL A 84 7.82 -7.11 -2.43
C VAL A 84 6.53 -6.34 -2.14
N ALA A 85 6.41 -5.72 -0.96
CA ALA A 85 5.28 -4.88 -0.63
C ALA A 85 5.21 -3.64 -1.53
N ALA A 86 6.35 -3.02 -1.85
CA ALA A 86 6.42 -1.91 -2.80
C ALA A 86 5.89 -2.31 -4.18
N PHE A 87 6.36 -3.45 -4.71
CA PHE A 87 5.86 -4.02 -5.96
C PHE A 87 4.36 -4.31 -5.88
N GLY A 88 3.89 -4.85 -4.77
CA GLY A 88 2.48 -5.10 -4.52
C GLY A 88 1.60 -3.86 -4.57
N PHE A 89 2.07 -2.76 -3.97
CA PHE A 89 1.40 -1.48 -4.09
C PHE A 89 1.42 -0.97 -5.54
N TYR A 90 2.52 -1.05 -6.27
CA TYR A 90 2.53 -0.67 -7.70
C TYR A 90 1.62 -1.57 -8.57
N ALA A 91 1.58 -2.87 -8.30
CA ALA A 91 0.69 -3.81 -8.97
C ALA A 91 -0.79 -3.47 -8.69
N THR A 92 -1.09 -3.04 -7.46
CA THR A 92 -2.42 -2.56 -7.08
C THR A 92 -2.85 -1.38 -7.95
N ARG A 93 -1.96 -0.40 -8.16
CA ARG A 93 -2.21 0.71 -9.10
C ARG A 93 -2.48 0.21 -10.52
N MET A 94 -1.66 -0.70 -11.03
CA MET A 94 -1.82 -1.22 -12.40
C MET A 94 -3.12 -2.01 -12.60
N MET A 95 -3.54 -2.79 -11.60
CA MET A 95 -4.84 -3.47 -11.62
C MET A 95 -6.02 -2.51 -11.49
N LEU A 96 -5.81 -1.39 -10.79
CA LEU A 96 -6.81 -0.34 -10.60
C LEU A 96 -6.88 0.67 -11.74
N ALA A 97 -5.89 0.68 -12.64
CA ALA A 97 -5.74 1.65 -13.72
C ALA A 97 -7.10 1.90 -14.39
N PRO A 98 -7.48 3.17 -14.59
CA PRO A 98 -8.73 3.48 -15.25
C PRO A 98 -8.68 2.81 -16.62
N LYS A 99 -9.68 2.00 -16.94
CA LYS A 99 -9.90 1.64 -18.35
C LYS A 99 -10.28 2.95 -19.03
N GLU A 100 -9.27 3.71 -19.47
CA GLU A 100 -9.42 4.82 -20.40
C GLU A 100 -9.89 4.24 -21.72
N GLY A 101 -11.20 4.07 -21.76
CA GLY A 101 -11.92 3.49 -22.86
C GLY A 101 -13.36 3.61 -22.44
N LYS A 102 -14.09 4.52 -23.09
CA LYS A 102 -15.55 4.55 -23.05
C LYS A 102 -16.02 3.09 -23.14
N ASN A 103 -16.47 2.52 -22.03
CA ASN A 103 -17.11 1.21 -22.08
C ASN A 103 -18.28 1.37 -23.05
N ALA A 104 -18.33 0.54 -24.08
CA ALA A 104 -19.44 0.55 -25.02
C ALA A 104 -20.77 0.52 -24.24
N PRO A 105 -21.77 1.32 -24.63
CA PRO A 105 -23.04 1.37 -23.91
C PRO A 105 -23.64 -0.04 -23.86
N GLY A 106 -23.81 -0.58 -22.65
CA GLY A 106 -24.35 -1.93 -22.43
C GLY A 106 -23.46 -2.90 -21.63
N VAL A 107 -22.17 -2.58 -21.41
CA VAL A 107 -21.30 -3.46 -20.60
C VAL A 107 -21.64 -3.31 -19.11
N ARG A 108 -22.30 -4.32 -18.52
CA ARG A 108 -22.44 -4.46 -17.06
C ARG A 108 -21.06 -4.60 -16.43
N THR A 109 -20.45 -3.48 -16.05
CA THR A 109 -19.19 -3.48 -15.28
C THR A 109 -19.47 -4.07 -13.90
N ARG A 110 -18.84 -5.20 -13.54
CA ARG A 110 -18.90 -5.78 -12.19
C ARG A 110 -18.11 -4.92 -11.18
N ARG A 111 -18.59 -3.69 -10.94
CA ARG A 111 -17.94 -2.69 -10.06
C ARG A 111 -17.81 -3.17 -8.62
N LYS A 112 -18.75 -4.02 -8.15
CA LYS A 112 -18.76 -4.61 -6.80
C LYS A 112 -17.61 -5.62 -6.59
N GLU A 113 -17.31 -6.47 -7.58
CA GLU A 113 -16.21 -7.45 -7.50
C GLU A 113 -14.83 -6.79 -7.61
N GLN A 114 -14.72 -5.73 -8.42
CA GLN A 114 -13.48 -4.94 -8.53
C GLN A 114 -13.13 -4.16 -7.25
N ARG A 115 -14.14 -3.79 -6.44
CA ARG A 115 -13.94 -3.13 -5.13
C ARG A 115 -13.41 -4.09 -4.07
N GLY A 116 -14.01 -5.28 -3.96
CA GLY A 116 -13.57 -6.29 -2.99
C GLY A 116 -12.12 -6.70 -3.22
N THR A 117 -11.76 -6.86 -4.50
CA THR A 117 -10.38 -7.19 -4.90
C THR A 117 -9.40 -6.06 -4.63
N SER A 118 -9.75 -4.79 -4.88
CA SER A 118 -8.82 -3.67 -4.62
C SER A 118 -8.56 -3.42 -3.13
N VAL A 119 -9.61 -3.51 -2.30
CA VAL A 119 -9.48 -3.35 -0.85
C VAL A 119 -8.74 -4.53 -0.25
N ALA A 120 -9.08 -5.77 -0.66
CA ALA A 120 -8.38 -6.97 -0.21
C ALA A 120 -6.90 -6.91 -0.58
N LEU A 121 -6.57 -6.55 -1.83
CA LEU A 121 -5.18 -6.46 -2.29
C LEU A 121 -4.39 -5.40 -1.53
N SER A 122 -4.99 -4.23 -1.27
CA SER A 122 -4.38 -3.18 -0.44
C SER A 122 -4.16 -3.64 1.00
N LEU A 123 -5.11 -4.40 1.57
CA LEU A 123 -4.97 -4.99 2.91
C LEU A 123 -3.88 -6.07 2.95
N THR A 124 -3.78 -6.91 1.92
CA THR A 124 -2.74 -7.95 1.83
C THR A 124 -1.35 -7.32 1.83
N PHE A 125 -1.13 -6.24 1.06
CA PHE A 125 0.15 -5.55 1.04
C PHE A 125 0.41 -4.68 2.28
N THR A 126 -0.65 -4.21 2.93
CA THR A 126 -0.55 -3.64 4.29
C THR A 126 -0.07 -4.70 5.28
N GLY A 127 -0.59 -5.93 5.20
CA GLY A 127 -0.11 -7.07 5.99
C GLY A 127 1.35 -7.38 5.71
N ALA A 128 1.77 -7.39 4.44
CA ALA A 128 3.18 -7.60 4.06
C ALA A 128 4.09 -6.49 4.62
N SER A 129 3.65 -5.22 4.60
CA SER A 129 4.40 -4.12 5.21
C SER A 129 4.52 -4.24 6.72
N LEU A 130 3.49 -4.79 7.39
CA LEU A 130 3.51 -5.08 8.82
C LEU A 130 4.53 -6.17 9.15
N ILE A 131 4.57 -7.23 8.35
CA ILE A 131 5.56 -8.32 8.49
C ILE A 131 6.98 -7.78 8.30
N ALA A 132 7.21 -6.93 7.29
CA ALA A 132 8.51 -6.28 7.08
C ALA A 132 8.94 -5.44 8.29
N ALA A 133 8.02 -4.66 8.87
CA ALA A 133 8.31 -3.85 10.06
C ALA A 133 8.65 -4.72 11.28
N ILE A 134 7.92 -5.80 11.51
CA ILE A 134 8.18 -6.75 12.60
C ILE A 134 9.57 -7.39 12.44
N LEU A 135 9.91 -7.82 11.22
CA LEU A 135 11.22 -8.42 10.94
C LEU A 135 12.36 -7.42 11.11
N GLY A 136 12.19 -6.18 10.65
CA GLY A 136 13.15 -5.10 10.86
C GLY A 136 13.38 -4.78 12.34
N LEU A 137 12.31 -4.84 13.16
CA LEU A 137 12.35 -4.65 14.61
C LEU A 137 13.20 -5.72 15.31
N PHE A 138 13.13 -6.96 14.82
CA PHE A 138 13.93 -8.07 15.34
C PHE A 138 15.30 -8.21 14.65
N GLY A 139 15.60 -7.37 13.68
CA GLY A 139 16.90 -7.35 12.98
C GLY A 139 17.07 -8.43 11.91
N PHE A 140 15.97 -9.00 11.39
CA PHE A 140 15.98 -10.02 10.33
C PHE A 140 15.90 -9.41 8.92
#